data_AF-A0A1Y4BXT9-F1
#
_entry.id   AF-A0A1Y4BXT9-F1
#
_cell.length_a   1.000
_cell.length_b   1.000
_cell.length_c   1.000
_cell.angle_alpha   90.00
_cell.angle_beta   90.00
_cell.angle_gamma   90.00
#
_symmetry.space_group_name_H-M   'P 1'
#
loop_
_entity.id
_entity.type
_entity.pdbx_description
1 polymer ?
#
loop_
_entity_poly.entity_id
_entity_poly.type
_entity_poly.pdbx_seq_one_letter_code
_entity_poly.pdbx_strand_id
1 'polypeptide(L)'
;MRLEWRGSTLVITWLPVDCMGRLAALAPGSPGETEVLAALLAGARVCLDRRAMEYRRYRRTAPAGIYRRCLSLERRLREMGVCVIGTSGR
;
A
#
# COMPACT_ATOMS: atom_id res chain seq x y z
N MET A 1 -4.81 -7.13 5.36
CA MET A 1 -4.58 -5.65 5.41
C MET A 1 -5.59 -4.98 6.33
N ARG A 2 -5.44 -3.69 6.62
CA ARG A 2 -6.45 -2.88 7.33
C ARG A 2 -6.68 -1.57 6.60
N LEU A 3 -7.94 -1.17 6.54
CA LEU A 3 -8.43 -0.01 5.80
C LEU A 3 -9.31 0.85 6.71
N GLU A 4 -9.35 2.14 6.44
CA GLU A 4 -10.18 3.11 7.14
C GLU A 4 -10.61 4.20 6.16
N TRP A 5 -11.92 4.47 6.06
CA TRP A 5 -12.40 5.62 5.31
C TRP A 5 -12.31 6.89 6.16
N ARG A 6 -11.70 7.94 5.59
CA ARG A 6 -11.63 9.28 6.16
C ARG A 6 -12.24 10.26 5.17
N GLY A 7 -13.56 10.47 5.29
CA GLY A 7 -14.34 11.21 4.29
C GLY A 7 -14.30 10.48 2.94
N SER A 8 -13.88 11.16 1.87
CA SER A 8 -13.72 10.60 0.53
C SER A 8 -12.37 9.92 0.26
N THR A 9 -11.54 9.75 1.31
CA THR A 9 -10.23 9.12 1.19
C THR A 9 -10.21 7.75 1.86
N LEU A 10 -9.81 6.72 1.12
CA LEU A 10 -9.52 5.40 1.67
C LEU A 10 -8.08 5.37 2.20
N VAL A 11 -7.89 5.11 3.48
CA VAL A 11 -6.58 5.05 4.13
C VAL A 11 -6.20 3.61 4.44
N ILE A 12 -5.09 3.15 3.88
CA ILE A 12 -4.49 1.86 4.19
C ILE A 12 -3.64 2.03 5.46
N THR A 13 -4.12 1.50 6.58
CA THR A 13 -3.48 1.61 7.91
C THR A 13 -2.58 0.43 8.25
N TRP A 14 -2.68 -0.68 7.50
CA TRP A 14 -1.73 -1.78 7.52
C TRP A 14 -1.69 -2.50 6.18
N LEU A 15 -0.50 -2.57 5.55
CA LEU A 15 -0.28 -3.21 4.25
C LEU A 15 0.76 -4.34 4.37
N PRO A 16 0.30 -5.60 4.39
CA PRO A 16 1.17 -6.77 4.32
C PRO A 16 1.92 -6.91 2.99
N VAL A 17 3.06 -7.61 3.00
CA VAL A 17 3.92 -7.76 1.80
C VAL A 17 3.24 -8.54 0.68
N ASP A 18 2.48 -9.59 1.01
CA ASP A 18 1.75 -10.39 0.03
C ASP A 18 0.66 -9.58 -0.67
N CYS A 19 -0.04 -8.73 0.10
CA CYS A 19 -1.04 -7.79 -0.41
C CYS A 19 -0.41 -6.77 -1.38
N MET A 20 0.83 -6.31 -1.12
CA MET A 20 1.52 -5.38 -2.03
C MET A 20 1.70 -5.99 -3.42
N GLY A 21 2.09 -7.28 -3.48
CA GLY A 21 2.28 -8.00 -4.75
C GLY A 21 0.97 -8.13 -5.53
N ARG A 22 -0.10 -8.55 -4.86
CA ARG A 22 -1.43 -8.73 -5.46
C ARG A 22 -2.02 -7.41 -5.97
N LEU A 23 -1.93 -6.34 -5.16
CA LEU A 23 -2.38 -5.01 -5.57
C LEU A 23 -1.58 -4.48 -6.76
N ALA A 24 -0.25 -4.58 -6.74
CA ALA A 24 0.61 -4.12 -7.84
C ALA A 24 0.37 -4.90 -9.15
N ALA A 25 -0.14 -6.13 -9.05
CA ALA A 25 -0.50 -7.00 -10.16
C ALA A 25 -1.99 -6.88 -10.58
N LEU A 26 -2.78 -6.01 -9.95
CA LEU A 26 -4.23 -5.90 -10.18
C LEU A 26 -4.99 -7.23 -10.00
N ALA A 27 -4.53 -8.07 -9.09
CA ALA A 27 -5.08 -9.40 -8.83
C ALA A 27 -5.53 -9.52 -7.36
N PRO A 28 -6.61 -8.83 -6.95
CA PRO A 28 -7.08 -8.86 -5.57
C PRO A 28 -7.53 -10.26 -5.17
N GLY A 29 -7.01 -10.75 -4.05
CA GLY A 29 -7.34 -12.04 -3.44
C GLY A 29 -8.06 -11.90 -2.09
N SER A 30 -8.42 -10.69 -1.67
CA SER A 30 -9.19 -10.45 -0.45
C SER A 30 -10.15 -9.27 -0.59
N PRO A 31 -11.23 -9.19 0.23
CA PRO A 31 -12.18 -8.07 0.16
C PRO A 31 -11.54 -6.69 0.31
N GLY A 32 -10.54 -6.55 1.19
CA GLY A 32 -9.82 -5.29 1.33
C GLY A 32 -8.99 -4.92 0.09
N GLU A 33 -8.39 -5.91 -0.58
CA GLU A 33 -7.67 -5.65 -1.84
C GLU A 33 -8.63 -5.21 -2.94
N THR A 34 -9.81 -5.84 -3.01
CA THR A 34 -10.89 -5.45 -3.92
C THR A 34 -11.37 -4.03 -3.64
N GLU A 35 -11.54 -3.65 -2.37
CA GLU A 35 -11.97 -2.31 -1.98
C GLU A 35 -10.94 -1.24 -2.38
N VAL A 36 -9.65 -1.50 -2.20
CA VAL A 36 -8.58 -0.60 -2.66
C VAL A 36 -8.63 -0.42 -4.18
N LEU A 37 -8.77 -1.52 -4.93
CA LEU A 37 -8.85 -1.44 -6.38
C LEU A 37 -10.13 -0.69 -6.83
N ALA A 38 -11.27 -0.99 -6.21
CA ALA A 38 -12.53 -0.32 -6.49
C ALA A 38 -12.45 1.20 -6.20
N ALA A 39 -11.82 1.59 -5.10
CA ALA A 39 -11.62 2.99 -4.75
C ALA A 39 -10.75 3.72 -5.80
N LEU A 40 -9.66 3.09 -6.26
CA LEU A 40 -8.83 3.65 -7.33
C LEU A 40 -9.61 3.81 -8.64
N LEU A 41 -10.37 2.79 -9.04
CA LEU A 41 -11.19 2.81 -10.26
C LEU A 41 -12.34 3.84 -10.17
N ALA A 42 -12.88 4.06 -8.98
CA ALA A 42 -13.91 5.07 -8.72
C ALA A 42 -13.34 6.50 -8.65
N GLY A 43 -12.02 6.69 -8.79
CA GLY A 43 -11.37 8.00 -8.69
C GLY A 43 -11.28 8.52 -7.25
N ALA A 44 -11.53 7.68 -6.24
CA ALA A 44 -11.35 8.05 -4.85
C ALA A 44 -9.87 8.18 -4.50
N ARG A 45 -9.56 9.02 -3.52
CA ARG A 45 -8.19 9.17 -3.04
C ARG A 45 -7.82 7.96 -2.19
N VAL A 46 -6.74 7.26 -2.55
CA VAL A 46 -6.21 6.16 -1.74
C VAL A 46 -4.88 6.58 -1.14
N CYS A 47 -4.80 6.60 0.19
CA CYS A 47 -3.61 6.98 0.94
C CYS A 47 -3.05 5.77 1.68
N LEU A 48 -1.72 5.66 1.75
CA LEU A 48 -1.00 4.63 2.49
C LEU A 48 -0.04 5.30 3.47
N ASP A 49 -0.18 5.04 4.77
CA ASP A 49 0.81 5.51 5.74
C ASP A 49 2.15 4.81 5.49
N ARG A 50 3.23 5.58 5.40
CA ARG A 50 4.59 5.05 5.27
C ARG A 50 4.93 4.02 6.36
N ARG A 51 4.37 4.15 7.58
CA ARG A 51 4.56 3.22 8.70
C ARG A 51 3.64 1.99 8.62
N ALA A 52 2.59 2.04 7.80
CA ALA A 52 1.66 0.92 7.59
C ALA A 52 2.25 -0.19 6.71
N MET A 53 3.32 0.08 5.96
CA MET A 53 3.97 -0.92 5.11
C MET A 53 4.80 -1.90 5.95
N GLU A 54 4.35 -3.16 5.97
CA GLU A 54 4.98 -4.23 6.74
C GLU A 54 6.47 -4.37 6.42
N TYR A 55 6.83 -4.40 5.13
CA TYR A 55 8.19 -4.69 4.69
C TYR A 55 9.23 -3.71 5.27
N ARG A 56 8.83 -2.48 5.60
CA ARG A 56 9.71 -1.46 6.15
C ARG A 56 10.21 -1.80 7.55
N ARG A 57 9.50 -2.66 8.30
CA ARG A 57 9.94 -3.20 9.60
C ARG A 57 11.22 -4.04 9.45
N TYR A 58 11.40 -4.69 8.30
CA TYR A 58 12.54 -5.56 8.02
C TYR A 58 13.72 -4.84 7.33
N ARG A 59 13.77 -3.51 7.37
CA ARG A 59 14.84 -2.72 6.72
C ARG A 59 16.26 -3.14 7.14
N ARG A 60 16.42 -3.60 8.39
CA ARG A 60 17.73 -3.97 8.96
C ARG A 60 18.05 -5.46 8.84
N THR A 61 17.07 -6.31 8.55
CA THR A 61 17.21 -7.77 8.63
C THR A 61 16.95 -8.48 7.30
N ALA A 62 16.18 -7.90 6.39
CA ALA A 62 15.85 -8.52 5.11
C ALA A 62 17.07 -8.58 4.17
N PRO A 63 17.27 -9.69 3.44
CA PRO A 63 18.24 -9.74 2.35
C PRO A 63 17.98 -8.62 1.32
N ALA A 64 19.06 -8.02 0.82
CA ALA A 64 18.96 -6.84 -0.05
C ALA A 64 18.08 -7.07 -1.30
N GLY A 65 18.14 -8.27 -1.89
CA GLY A 65 17.31 -8.62 -3.05
C GLY A 65 15.81 -8.60 -2.75
N ILE A 66 15.40 -9.14 -1.60
CA ILE A 66 13.99 -9.13 -1.15
C ILE A 66 13.53 -7.70 -0.84
N TYR A 67 14.35 -6.94 -0.12
CA TYR A 67 14.01 -5.55 0.23
C TYR A 67 13.86 -4.67 -1.01
N ARG A 68 14.74 -4.83 -2.01
CA ARG A 68 14.66 -4.13 -3.30
C ARG A 68 13.38 -4.47 -4.07
N ARG A 69 12.95 -5.74 -4.07
CA ARG A 69 11.66 -6.12 -4.70
C ARG A 69 10.48 -5.42 -4.02
N CYS A 70 10.46 -5.33 -2.69
CA CYS A 70 9.43 -4.61 -1.96
C CYS A 70 9.42 -3.10 -2.28
N LEU A 71 10.61 -2.49 -2.43
CA LEU A 71 10.73 -1.10 -2.88
C LEU A 71 10.15 -0.89 -4.29
N SER A 72 10.37 -1.83 -5.21
CA SER A 72 9.78 -1.78 -6.55
C SER A 72 8.26 -1.90 -6.50
N LEU A 73 7.71 -2.76 -5.64
CA LEU A 73 6.26 -2.85 -5.42
C LEU A 73 5.69 -1.54 -4.86
N GLU A 74 6.35 -0.92 -3.88
CA GLU A 74 5.93 0.40 -3.37
C GLU A 74 5.91 1.45 -4.47
N ARG A 75 6.92 1.48 -5.35
CA ARG A 75 6.93 2.39 -6.52
C ARG A 75 5.76 2.13 -7.45
N ARG A 76 5.47 0.86 -7.75
CA ARG A 76 4.35 0.48 -8.60
C ARG A 76 3.01 0.92 -8.03
N LEU A 77 2.80 0.76 -6.71
CA LEU A 77 1.58 1.24 -6.05
C LEU A 77 1.43 2.76 -6.17
N ARG A 78 2.53 3.52 -6.09
CA ARG A 78 2.50 4.97 -6.30
C ARG A 78 2.15 5.35 -7.75
N GLU A 79 2.71 4.63 -8.72
CA GLU A 79 2.37 4.81 -10.15
C GLU A 79 0.88 4.56 -10.41
N MET A 80 0.26 3.64 -9.68
CA MET A 80 -1.18 3.36 -9.73
C MET A 80 -2.06 4.42 -9.04
N GLY A 81 -1.48 5.44 -8.40
CA GLY A 81 -2.22 6.52 -7.73
C GLY A 81 -2.32 6.39 -6.21
N VAL A 82 -1.70 5.38 -5.59
CA VAL A 82 -1.66 5.27 -4.13
C VAL A 82 -0.70 6.32 -3.55
N CYS A 83 -1.27 7.27 -2.80
CA CYS A 83 -0.53 8.34 -2.16
C CYS A 83 0.15 7.84 -0.88
N VAL A 84 1.48 7.71 -0.88
CA VAL A 84 2.22 7.38 0.34
C VAL A 84 2.36 8.65 1.20
N ILE A 85 1.62 8.70 2.30
CA ILE A 85 1.72 9.79 3.28
C ILE A 85 2.83 9.46 4.29
N GLY A 86 3.79 10.36 4.42
CA GLY A 86 4.62 10.40 5.62
C GLY A 86 3.80 11.00 6.75
N THR A 87 4.08 10.62 7.98
CA THR A 87 3.86 11.52 9.12
C THR A 87 4.84 12.71 8.98
N SER A 88 4.64 13.54 7.95
CA SER A 88 5.10 14.92 7.97
C SER A 88 4.08 15.66 8.81
N GLY A 89 4.25 15.55 10.13
CA GLY A 89 3.72 16.58 11.00
C GLY A 89 4.41 17.88 10.63
N ARG A 90 3.60 18.88 10.28
CA ARG A 90 3.88 20.33 10.28
C ARG A 90 5.27 20.77 9.81
#